data_AF-C3YRS3-F1
#
_entry.id   AF-C3YRS3-F1
#
_cell.length_a   1.000
_cell.length_b   1.000
_cell.length_c   1.000
_cell.angle_alpha   90.00
_cell.angle_beta   90.00
_cell.angle_gamma   90.00
#
_symmetry.space_group_name_H-M   'P 1'
#
loop_
_entity.id
_entity.type
_entity.pdbx_description
1 polymer ?
#
loop_
_entity_poly.entity_id
_entity_poly.type
_entity_poly.pdbx_seq_one_letter_code
_entity_poly.pdbx_strand_id
1 'polypeptide(L)'
;MIAEYMDESLVLLKRQMCWTLDDIVYFEPGFQVKTDVPDHPTTDIRHAQLRKWNNVDVILYQHFSKVLWKRIHELGPVFQEEVAEFRRKNAAVRGYCLRERDGRRRRHRDDGEPAGDGRAPPVDSQLCEKIDTPVSEYSNLLRSRPDHYLRNEL
;
A
#
# COMPACT_ATOMS: atom_id res chain seq x y z
N MET A 1 -9.52 -0.47 9.12
CA MET A 1 -8.12 -0.28 8.71
C MET A 1 -7.47 0.67 9.70
N ILE A 2 -6.20 0.46 10.04
CA ILE A 2 -5.38 1.32 10.89
C ILE A 2 -4.06 1.56 10.16
N ALA A 3 -3.62 2.81 10.02
CA ALA A 3 -2.50 3.17 9.15
C ALA A 3 -1.15 2.62 9.65
N GLU A 4 -0.96 2.57 10.97
CA GLU A 4 0.23 2.02 11.62
C GLU A 4 0.34 0.49 11.46
N TYR A 5 -0.78 -0.16 11.12
CA TYR A 5 -0.89 -1.59 10.84
C TYR A 5 -1.51 -1.80 9.46
N MET A 6 -1.00 -1.05 8.46
CA MET A 6 -1.53 -1.07 7.10
C MET A 6 -1.43 -2.46 6.48
N ASP A 7 -0.27 -3.12 6.60
CA ASP A 7 -0.06 -4.47 6.05
C ASP A 7 -1.05 -5.46 6.64
N GLU A 8 -1.21 -5.47 7.96
CA GLU A 8 -2.17 -6.33 8.65
C GLU A 8 -3.61 -5.99 8.26
N SER A 9 -3.93 -4.71 8.11
CA SER A 9 -5.26 -4.26 7.67
C SER A 9 -5.58 -4.73 6.25
N LEU A 10 -4.61 -4.69 5.33
CA LEU A 10 -4.78 -5.10 3.94
C LEU A 10 -4.88 -6.61 3.79
N VAL A 11 -4.06 -7.37 4.51
CA VAL A 11 -4.16 -8.84 4.50
C VAL A 11 -5.48 -9.31 5.08
N LEU A 12 -5.98 -8.64 6.14
CA LEU A 12 -7.31 -8.90 6.66
C LEU A 12 -8.39 -8.60 5.62
N LEU A 13 -8.32 -7.44 4.95
CA LEU A 13 -9.25 -7.06 3.89
C LEU A 13 -9.24 -8.07 2.73
N LYS A 14 -8.07 -8.52 2.31
CA LYS A 14 -7.87 -9.53 1.27
C LYS A 14 -8.64 -10.81 1.57
N ARG A 15 -8.61 -11.29 2.82
CA ARG A 15 -9.41 -12.46 3.23
C ARG A 15 -10.92 -12.19 3.18
N GLN A 16 -11.36 -10.99 3.54
CA GLN A 16 -12.79 -10.64 3.57
C GLN A 16 -13.39 -10.46 2.18
N MET A 17 -12.60 -9.97 1.23
CA MET A 17 -13.03 -9.68 -0.14
C MET A 17 -12.73 -10.83 -1.12
N CYS A 18 -12.21 -11.97 -0.63
CA CYS A 18 -11.74 -13.08 -1.47
C CYS A 18 -10.70 -12.65 -2.53
N TRP A 19 -9.90 -11.64 -2.21
CA TRP A 19 -8.86 -11.13 -3.09
C TRP A 19 -7.59 -11.97 -3.04
N THR A 20 -6.71 -11.75 -4.00
CA THR A 20 -5.36 -12.29 -4.03
C THR A 20 -4.37 -11.30 -3.41
N LEU A 21 -3.13 -11.74 -3.18
CA LEU A 21 -2.08 -10.81 -2.73
C LEU A 21 -1.73 -9.75 -3.78
N ASP A 22 -2.01 -10.00 -5.07
CA ASP A 22 -1.76 -9.03 -6.15
C ASP A 22 -2.71 -7.83 -6.06
N ASP A 23 -3.93 -8.03 -5.58
CA ASP A 23 -4.97 -6.99 -5.51
C ASP A 23 -4.72 -5.97 -4.39
N ILE A 24 -3.85 -6.30 -3.43
CA ILE A 24 -3.54 -5.46 -2.26
C ILE A 24 -2.12 -4.92 -2.25
N VAL A 25 -1.33 -5.17 -3.29
CA VAL A 25 0.01 -4.59 -3.44
C VAL A 25 -0.10 -3.07 -3.48
N TYR A 26 0.74 -2.39 -2.70
CA TYR A 26 0.76 -0.93 -2.65
C TYR A 26 2.16 -0.40 -2.34
N PHE A 27 2.57 0.66 -3.00
CA PHE A 27 3.71 1.46 -2.58
C PHE A 27 3.55 2.88 -3.12
N GLU A 28 4.12 3.84 -2.40
CA GLU A 28 4.12 5.23 -2.86
C GLU A 28 5.42 5.52 -3.65
N PRO A 29 5.32 5.83 -4.96
CA PRO A 29 6.49 6.10 -5.78
C PRO A 29 7.10 7.45 -5.41
N GLY A 30 8.30 7.45 -4.82
CA GLY A 30 9.01 8.69 -4.49
C GLY A 30 8.82 9.20 -3.07
N PHE A 31 8.15 8.44 -2.20
CA PHE A 31 8.27 8.65 -0.75
C PHE A 31 9.67 8.20 -0.33
N GLN A 32 10.64 9.10 -0.41
CA GLN A 32 11.83 9.02 0.42
C GLN A 32 11.35 9.31 1.83
N VAL A 33 11.56 8.38 2.76
CA VAL A 33 11.41 8.69 4.18
C VAL A 33 12.39 9.83 4.44
N LYS A 34 11.88 11.05 4.53
CA LYS A 34 12.66 12.18 5.01
C LYS A 34 12.94 11.85 6.47
N THR A 35 14.11 11.29 6.73
CA THR A 35 14.64 11.08 8.08
C THR A 35 14.87 12.43 8.80
N ASP A 36 14.70 13.55 8.10
CA ASP A 36 14.88 14.91 8.59
C ASP A 36 13.58 15.51 9.18
N VAL A 37 12.72 14.70 9.78
CA VAL A 37 11.77 15.25 10.76
C VAL A 37 12.55 15.32 12.07
N PRO A 38 12.87 16.51 12.60
CA PRO A 38 13.46 16.59 13.92
C PRO A 38 12.52 15.88 14.87
N ASP A 39 13.03 14.84 15.53
CA ASP A 39 12.35 14.17 16.63
C ASP A 39 12.28 15.17 17.79
N HIS A 40 11.34 16.09 17.71
CA HIS A 40 11.01 16.99 18.80
C HIS A 40 10.02 16.22 19.67
N PRO A 41 10.47 15.62 20.79
CA PRO A 41 9.56 14.98 21.72
C PRO A 41 8.52 16.02 22.11
N THR A 42 7.28 15.78 21.69
CA THR A 42 6.19 16.65 22.06
C THR A 42 5.97 16.43 23.56
N THR A 43 5.89 17.49 24.35
CA THR A 43 5.70 17.33 25.80
C THR A 43 4.39 16.58 26.07
N ASP A 44 4.34 15.79 27.14
CA ASP A 44 3.14 15.01 27.51
C ASP A 44 1.89 15.91 27.65
N ILE A 45 2.09 17.16 28.06
CA ILE A 45 1.06 18.21 28.12
C ILE A 45 0.48 18.52 26.72
N ARG A 46 1.32 18.65 25.68
CA ARG A 46 0.86 18.89 24.31
C ARG A 46 0.14 17.67 23.74
N HIS A 47 0.60 16.46 24.05
CA HIS A 47 -0.12 15.24 23.67
C HIS A 47 -1.51 15.15 24.33
N ALA A 48 -1.63 15.50 25.61
CA ALA A 48 -2.90 15.52 26.31
C ALA A 48 -3.87 16.56 25.70
N GLN A 49 -3.36 17.74 25.34
CA GLN A 49 -4.16 18.78 24.66
C GLN A 49 -4.61 18.35 23.26
N LEU A 50 -3.72 17.75 22.47
CA LEU A 50 -4.05 17.21 21.15
C LEU A 50 -5.11 16.11 21.23
N ARG A 51 -5.00 15.19 22.19
CA ARG A 51 -6.03 14.16 22.43
C ARG A 51 -7.35 14.78 22.86
N LYS A 52 -7.33 15.85 23.65
CA LYS A 52 -8.54 16.58 24.05
C LYS A 52 -9.22 17.28 22.87
N TRP A 53 -8.45 17.88 21.96
CA TRP A 53 -8.98 18.55 20.78
C TRP A 53 -9.50 17.56 19.73
N ASN A 54 -8.80 16.44 19.53
CA ASN A 54 -9.19 15.37 18.60
C ASN A 54 -9.83 14.18 19.33
N ASN A 55 -10.65 14.44 20.34
CA ASN A 55 -11.18 13.38 21.20
C ASN A 55 -12.01 12.35 20.43
N VAL A 56 -12.80 12.80 19.45
CA VAL A 56 -13.62 11.91 18.62
C VAL A 56 -12.74 10.94 17.84
N ASP A 57 -11.69 11.43 17.17
CA ASP A 57 -10.77 10.59 16.41
C ASP A 57 -9.99 9.63 17.30
N VAL A 58 -9.61 10.06 18.51
CA VAL A 58 -8.97 9.17 19.50
C VAL A 58 -9.89 8.02 19.87
N ILE A 59 -11.18 8.28 20.12
CA ILE A 59 -12.15 7.24 20.46
C ILE A 59 -12.34 6.28 19.28
N LEU A 60 -12.50 6.80 18.06
CA LEU A 60 -12.65 6.00 16.84
C LEU A 60 -11.42 5.11 16.61
N TYR A 61 -10.23 5.68 16.70
CA TYR A 61 -8.96 4.96 16.54
C TYR A 61 -8.86 3.81 17.55
N GLN A 62 -9.10 4.07 18.83
CA GLN A 62 -9.04 3.06 19.88
C GLN A 62 -10.04 1.93 19.65
N HIS A 63 -11.27 2.27 19.23
CA HIS A 63 -12.28 1.27 18.92
C HIS A 63 -11.84 0.37 17.77
N PHE A 64 -11.45 0.95 16.63
CA PHE A 64 -11.11 0.15 15.45
C PHE A 64 -9.78 -0.59 15.58
N SER A 65 -8.82 -0.06 16.34
CA SER A 65 -7.58 -0.79 16.67
C SER A 65 -7.88 -2.06 17.47
N LYS A 66 -8.76 -1.98 18.49
CA LYS A 66 -9.22 -3.16 19.23
C LYS A 66 -9.97 -4.15 18.34
N VAL A 67 -10.85 -3.66 17.46
CA VAL A 67 -11.59 -4.52 16.51
C VAL A 67 -10.64 -5.23 15.55
N LEU A 68 -9.64 -4.52 15.01
CA LEU A 68 -8.62 -5.09 14.13
C LEU A 68 -7.89 -6.23 14.82
N TRP A 69 -7.33 -5.97 16.00
CA TRP A 69 -6.58 -6.99 16.73
C TRP A 69 -7.47 -8.17 17.10
N LYS A 70 -8.70 -7.94 17.57
CA LYS A 70 -9.63 -9.04 17.86
C LYS A 70 -9.80 -9.98 16.65
N ARG A 71 -10.06 -9.42 15.46
CA ARG A 71 -10.20 -10.20 14.22
C ARG A 71 -8.93 -10.95 13.84
N ILE A 72 -7.76 -10.31 14.00
CA ILE A 72 -6.46 -10.96 13.72
C ILE A 72 -6.23 -12.16 14.65
N HIS A 73 -6.53 -12.00 15.95
CA HIS A 73 -6.37 -13.09 16.92
C HIS A 73 -7.30 -14.28 16.60
N GLU A 74 -8.53 -14.02 16.14
CA GLU A 74 -9.49 -15.06 15.72
C GLU A 74 -8.99 -15.87 14.51
N LEU A 75 -8.18 -15.27 13.63
CA LEU A 75 -7.61 -15.93 12.45
C LEU A 75 -6.37 -16.79 12.76
N GLY A 76 -5.80 -16.66 13.96
CA GLY A 76 -4.68 -17.47 14.43
C GLY A 76 -3.31 -17.06 13.88
N PRO A 77 -2.24 -17.81 14.26
CA PRO A 77 -0.85 -17.44 13.99
C PRO A 77 -0.48 -17.47 12.50
N VAL A 78 -1.17 -18.29 11.69
CA VAL A 78 -0.98 -18.38 10.23
C VAL A 78 -1.19 -17.02 9.54
N PHE A 79 -2.00 -16.14 10.14
CA PHE A 79 -2.18 -14.79 9.63
C PHE A 79 -0.86 -14.00 9.53
N GLN A 80 0.04 -14.16 10.51
CA GLN A 80 1.32 -13.45 10.50
C GLN A 80 2.28 -13.95 9.41
N GLU A 81 2.18 -15.24 9.06
CA GLU A 81 2.93 -15.81 7.93
C GLU A 81 2.45 -15.20 6.60
N GLU A 82 1.13 -15.02 6.44
CA GLU A 82 0.55 -14.35 5.27
C GLU A 82 0.94 -12.87 5.21
N VAL A 83 0.99 -12.17 6.35
CA VAL A 83 1.53 -10.80 6.42
C VAL A 83 2.99 -10.76 6.00
N ALA A 84 3.81 -11.73 6.44
CA ALA A 84 5.22 -11.81 6.03
C ALA A 84 5.36 -12.09 4.53
N GLU A 85 4.50 -12.94 3.96
CA GLU A 85 4.43 -13.20 2.52
C GLU A 85 4.06 -11.93 1.74
N PHE A 86 3.02 -11.24 2.20
CA PHE A 86 2.58 -9.98 1.62
C PHE A 86 3.72 -8.94 1.62
N ARG A 87 4.43 -8.76 2.75
CA ARG A 87 5.58 -7.85 2.85
C ARG A 87 6.69 -8.18 1.85
N ARG A 88 7.03 -9.46 1.69
CA ARG A 88 8.03 -9.92 0.71
C ARG A 88 7.59 -9.59 -0.71
N LYS A 89 6.34 -9.87 -1.05
CA LYS A 89 5.78 -9.57 -2.37
C LYS A 89 5.78 -8.08 -2.63
N ASN A 90 5.30 -7.28 -1.68
CA ASN A 90 5.24 -5.83 -1.81
C ASN A 90 6.64 -5.21 -2.02
N ALA A 91 7.64 -5.70 -1.29
CA ALA A 91 9.04 -5.29 -1.47
C ALA A 91 9.61 -5.67 -2.86
N ALA A 92 9.32 -6.88 -3.34
CA ALA A 92 9.75 -7.34 -4.66
C ALA A 92 9.14 -6.50 -5.80
N VAL A 93 7.83 -6.23 -5.71
CA VAL A 93 7.11 -5.39 -6.68
C VAL A 93 7.63 -3.97 -6.67
N ARG A 94 7.77 -3.36 -5.49
CA ARG A 94 8.35 -2.01 -5.34
C ARG A 94 9.74 -1.93 -5.96
N GLY A 95 10.61 -2.89 -5.66
CA GLY A 95 11.97 -2.93 -6.20
C GLY A 95 11.99 -3.03 -7.73
N TYR A 96 11.09 -3.83 -8.31
CA TYR A 96 10.94 -3.95 -9.76
C TYR A 96 10.44 -2.64 -10.39
N CYS A 97 9.34 -2.07 -9.91
CA CYS A 97 8.76 -0.86 -10.50
C CYS A 97 9.71 0.34 -10.41
N LEU A 98 10.46 0.49 -9.31
CA LEU A 98 11.46 1.55 -9.17
C LEU A 98 12.61 1.40 -10.18
N ARG A 99 13.10 0.17 -10.42
CA ARG A 99 14.12 -0.09 -11.45
C ARG A 99 13.62 0.21 -12.86
N GLU A 100 12.39 -0.21 -13.18
CA GLU A 100 11.77 0.10 -14.47
C GLU A 100 11.64 1.61 -14.68
N ARG A 101 11.22 2.35 -13.64
CA ARG A 101 11.11 3.81 -13.68
C ARG A 101 12.45 4.49 -13.91
N ASP A 102 13.50 4.05 -13.21
CA ASP A 102 14.86 4.58 -13.40
C ASP A 102 15.40 4.23 -14.79
N GLY A 103 15.13 3.03 -15.30
CA GLY A 103 15.47 2.62 -16.66
C GLY A 103 14.75 3.45 -17.73
N ARG A 104 13.48 3.80 -17.53
CA ARG A 104 12.74 4.73 -18.41
C ARG A 104 13.34 6.14 -18.38
N ARG A 105 13.69 6.66 -17.20
CA ARG A 105 14.35 7.97 -17.04
C ARG A 105 15.73 8.02 -17.71
N ARG A 106 16.51 6.94 -17.63
CA ARG A 106 17.83 6.83 -18.28
C ARG A 106 17.73 6.73 -19.81
N ARG A 107 16.78 5.95 -20.34
CA ARG A 107 16.49 5.86 -21.79
C ARG A 107 16.09 7.19 -22.42
N HIS A 108 15.50 8.08 -21.64
CA HIS A 108 15.16 9.43 -22.12
C HIS A 108 16.37 10.40 -22.12
N ARG A 109 17.53 9.96 -21.59
CA ARG A 109 18.74 10.77 -21.46
C ARG A 109 19.89 10.32 -22.37
N ASP A 110 19.95 9.04 -22.71
CA ASP A 110 20.89 8.46 -23.67
C ASP A 110 20.11 7.68 -24.73
N ASP A 111 20.38 7.95 -26.02
CA ASP A 111 19.85 7.22 -27.19
C ASP A 111 20.39 5.77 -27.31
N GLY A 112 20.56 5.07 -26.18
CA GLY A 112 21.14 3.73 -26.09
C GLY A 112 20.16 2.69 -25.55
N GLU A 113 19.98 1.60 -26.29
CA GLU A 113 19.17 0.44 -25.88
C GLU A 113 19.68 -0.18 -24.58
N PRO A 114 18.82 -0.40 -23.56
CA PRO A 114 19.25 -1.07 -22.35
C PRO A 114 19.23 -2.59 -22.56
N ALA A 115 20.34 -3.23 -22.20
CA ALA A 115 20.40 -4.66 -21.97
C ALA A 115 19.50 -5.04 -20.78
N GLY A 116 18.45 -5.83 -21.02
CA GLY A 116 17.59 -6.37 -19.97
C GLY A 116 18.29 -7.48 -19.18
N ASP A 117 18.12 -7.50 -17.86
CA ASP A 117 18.68 -8.48 -16.89
C ASP A 117 18.16 -9.93 -17.08
N GLY A 118 17.38 -10.23 -18.13
CA GLY A 118 16.88 -11.59 -18.43
C GLY A 118 15.99 -12.23 -17.35
N ARG A 119 15.74 -11.54 -16.23
CA ARG A 119 14.92 -12.03 -15.12
C ARG A 119 13.45 -11.81 -15.43
N ALA A 120 12.66 -12.88 -15.40
CA ALA A 120 11.22 -12.79 -15.53
C ALA A 120 10.68 -11.81 -14.46
N PRO A 121 9.82 -10.85 -14.85
CA PRO A 121 9.36 -9.84 -13.92
C PRO A 121 8.51 -10.50 -12.82
N PRO A 122 8.64 -10.06 -11.56
CA PRO A 122 7.89 -10.62 -10.44
C PRO A 122 6.39 -10.29 -10.49
N VAL A 123 5.99 -9.40 -11.40
CA VAL A 123 4.62 -8.90 -11.59
C VAL A 123 4.42 -8.48 -13.05
N ASP A 124 3.16 -8.42 -13.48
CA ASP A 124 2.78 -7.85 -14.77
C ASP A 124 3.30 -6.41 -14.90
N SER A 125 3.90 -6.09 -16.06
CA SER A 125 4.39 -4.76 -16.40
C SER A 125 3.30 -3.67 -16.26
N GLN A 126 2.04 -4.05 -16.49
CA GLN A 126 0.88 -3.14 -16.32
C GLN A 126 0.62 -2.75 -14.86
N LEU A 127 1.07 -3.54 -13.88
CA LEU A 127 0.81 -3.26 -12.47
C LEU A 127 1.57 -2.01 -12.01
N CYS A 128 2.83 -1.85 -12.43
CA CYS A 128 3.63 -0.69 -12.08
C CYS A 128 3.00 0.62 -12.60
N GLU A 129 2.47 0.59 -13.83
CA GLU A 129 1.79 1.76 -14.41
C GLU A 129 0.52 2.14 -13.64
N LYS A 130 -0.26 1.14 -13.21
CA LYS A 130 -1.45 1.36 -12.37
C LYS A 130 -1.08 1.94 -11.00
N ILE A 131 -0.01 1.46 -10.37
CA ILE A 131 0.45 1.96 -9.06
C ILE A 131 1.05 3.37 -9.17
N ASP A 132 1.73 3.69 -10.27
CA ASP A 132 2.28 5.01 -10.53
C ASP A 132 1.21 6.04 -10.94
N THR A 133 -0.02 5.61 -11.23
CA THR A 133 -1.11 6.52 -11.64
C THR A 133 -1.56 7.37 -10.44
N PRO A 134 -1.49 8.71 -10.53
CA PRO A 134 -1.96 9.59 -9.47
C PRO A 134 -3.44 9.37 -9.13
N VAL A 135 -3.81 9.53 -7.85
CA VAL A 135 -5.20 9.41 -7.39
C VAL A 135 -6.15 10.33 -8.17
N SER A 136 -5.68 11.51 -8.57
CA SER A 136 -6.44 12.46 -9.41
C SER A 136 -6.84 11.89 -10.77
N GLU A 137 -6.00 11.03 -11.35
CA GLU A 137 -6.22 10.43 -12.67
C GLU A 137 -6.96 9.09 -12.59
N TYR A 138 -6.93 8.44 -11.43
CA TYR A 138 -7.58 7.15 -11.21
C TYR A 138 -9.09 7.17 -11.46
N SER A 139 -9.74 8.30 -11.18
CA SER A 139 -11.17 8.49 -11.45
C SER A 139 -11.52 8.35 -12.94
N ASN A 140 -10.63 8.75 -13.85
CA ASN A 140 -10.82 8.61 -15.29
C ASN A 140 -10.69 7.15 -15.72
N LEU A 141 -9.75 6.40 -15.13
CA LEU A 141 -9.59 4.96 -15.38
C LEU A 141 -10.82 4.16 -14.97
N LEU A 142 -11.44 4.50 -13.83
CA LEU A 142 -12.65 3.82 -13.38
C LEU A 142 -13.85 4.14 -14.29
N ARG A 143 -13.98 5.40 -14.71
CA ARG A 143 -15.07 5.84 -15.61
C ARG A 143 -14.96 5.29 -17.03
N SER A 144 -13.75 4.96 -17.48
CA SER A 144 -13.53 4.43 -18.83
C SER A 144 -13.66 2.90 -18.92
N ARG A 145 -13.84 2.19 -17.79
CA ARG A 145 -14.03 0.73 -17.81
C ARG A 145 -15.46 0.36 -18.25
N PRO A 146 -15.62 -0.58 -19.18
CA PRO A 146 -16.95 -1.01 -19.63
C PRO A 146 -17.72 -1.72 -18.52
N ASP A 147 -19.04 -1.44 -18.44
CA ASP A 147 -19.99 -1.85 -17.38
C ASP A 147 -20.08 -3.36 -17.05
N HIS A 148 -19.42 -4.23 -17.80
CA HIS A 148 -19.47 -5.67 -17.56
C HIS A 148 -18.94 -6.10 -16.16
N TYR A 149 -18.13 -5.28 -15.49
CA TYR A 149 -17.71 -5.52 -14.11
C TYR A 149 -18.82 -5.27 -13.08
N LEU A 150 -19.84 -4.46 -13.39
CA LEU A 150 -20.97 -4.16 -12.50
C LEU A 150 -22.16 -5.11 -12.70
N ARG A 151 -22.10 -6.02 -13.70
CA ARG A 151 -23.20 -6.92 -14.04
C ARG A 151 -23.14 -8.29 -13.36
N ASN A 152 -22.04 -8.62 -12.68
CA ASN A 152 -21.85 -9.93 -12.05
C ASN A 152 -21.89 -9.88 -10.50
N GLU A 153 -22.32 -8.77 -9.89
CA GLU A 153 -22.41 -8.61 -8.43
C GLU A 153 -23.83 -8.24 -7.92
N LEU A 154 -24.88 -8.74 -8.58
CA LEU A 154 -26.24 -8.78 -8.03
C LEU A 154 -26.87 -10.16 -8.19
#